data_AF-A0A618LPC5-F1
#
_entry.id   AF-A0A618LPC5-F1
#
_cell.length_a   1.000
_cell.length_b   1.000
_cell.length_c   1.000
_cell.angle_alpha   90.00
_cell.angle_beta   90.00
_cell.angle_gamma   90.00
#
_symmetry.space_group_name_H-M   'P 1'
#
loop_
_entity.id
_entity.type
_entity.pdbx_description
1 polymer ?
#
loop_
_entity_poly.entity_id
_entity_poly.type
_entity_poly.pdbx_seq_one_letter_code
_entity_poly.pdbx_strand_id
1 'polypeptide(L)' 'MATDDEKAQLDEWKKYRVLVNRVDTLKPVWPKQPNSNL' A
#
# COMPACT_ATOMS: atom_id res chain seq x y z
N MET A 1 21.16 -4.74 -7.54
CA MET A 1 20.75 -4.99 -6.14
C MET A 1 19.46 -4.24 -5.95
N ALA A 2 18.35 -4.89 -5.63
CA ALA A 2 17.18 -4.16 -5.17
C ALA A 2 17.55 -3.55 -3.82
N THR A 3 17.56 -2.23 -3.75
CA THR A 3 17.89 -1.46 -2.57
C THR A 3 16.90 -1.80 -1.45
N ASP A 4 17.31 -1.76 -0.19
CA ASP A 4 16.43 -2.13 0.93
C ASP A 4 15.12 -1.31 0.93
N ASP A 5 15.21 -0.05 0.50
CA ASP A 5 14.08 0.84 0.21
C ASP A 5 13.04 0.25 -0.77
N GLU A 6 13.47 -0.38 -1.86
CA GLU A 6 12.54 -0.96 -2.84
C GLU A 6 11.78 -2.16 -2.25
N LYS A 7 12.43 -2.93 -1.37
CA LYS A 7 11.79 -4.03 -0.65
C LYS A 7 10.79 -3.51 0.38
N ALA A 8 11.14 -2.45 1.11
CA ALA A 8 10.25 -1.79 2.06
C ALA A 8 9.02 -1.22 1.35
N GLN A 9 9.22 -0.54 0.22
CA GLN A 9 8.14 -0.01 -0.61
C GLN A 9 7.20 -1.14 -1.08
N LEU A 10 7.72 -2.27 -1.55
CA LEU A 10 6.90 -3.42 -1.94
C LEU A 10 6.09 -4.01 -0.77
N ASP A 11 6.63 -4.02 0.45
CA ASP A 11 5.92 -4.49 1.64
C ASP A 11 4.78 -3.53 2.04
N GLU A 12 5.02 -2.22 1.97
CA GLU A 12 3.98 -1.21 2.16
C GLU A 12 2.85 -1.34 1.13
N TRP A 13 3.18 -1.57 -0.14
CA TRP A 13 2.17 -1.81 -1.19
C TRP A 13 1.35 -3.07 -0.94
N LYS A 14 1.97 -4.15 -0.42
CA LYS A 14 1.24 -5.36 -0.03
C LYS A 14 0.24 -5.07 1.09
N LYS A 15 0.65 -4.34 2.13
CA LYS A 15 -0.23 -3.94 3.24
C LYS A 15 -1.36 -3.04 2.77
N TYR A 16 -1.07 -2.06 1.92
CA TYR A 16 -2.06 -1.16 1.32
C TYR A 16 -3.12 -1.93 0.54
N ARG A 17 -2.72 -2.89 -0.29
CA ARG A 17 -3.65 -3.73 -1.06
C ARG A 17 -4.58 -4.53 -0.17
N VAL A 18 -4.09 -5.05 0.96
CA VAL A 18 -4.94 -5.76 1.93
C VAL A 18 -5.96 -4.82 2.58
N LEU A 19 -5.54 -3.61 2.96
CA LEU A 19 -6.44 -2.61 3.52
C LEU A 19 -7.53 -2.21 2.52
N VAL A 20 -7.15 -1.96 1.27
CA VAL A 20 -8.06 -1.65 0.15
C VAL A 20 -9.11 -2.75 -0.06
N ASN A 21 -8.72 -4.02 0.00
CA ASN A 21 -9.67 -5.14 -0.15
C ASN A 21 -10.69 -5.23 0.99
N ARG A 22 -10.40 -4.61 2.14
CA ARG A 22 -11.26 -4.60 3.33
C ARG A 22 -12.08 -3.30 3.44
N VAL A 23 -11.95 -2.38 2.49
CA VAL A 23 -12.70 -1.13 2.52
C VAL A 23 -14.18 -1.43 2.34
N ASP A 24 -14.98 -1.00 3.30
CA ASP A 24 -16.43 -1.10 3.23
C ASP A 24 -16.96 -0.28 2.04
N THR A 25 -17.69 -0.96 1.16
CA THR A 25 -18.24 -0.34 -0.06
C THR A 25 -19.36 0.66 0.20
N LEU A 26 -19.99 0.60 1.38
CA LEU A 26 -21.06 1.50 1.79
C LEU A 26 -20.55 2.83 2.39
N LYS A 27 -19.34 2.83 2.96
CA LYS A 27 -18.66 4.01 3.51
C LYS A 27 -17.15 3.85 3.34
N PRO A 28 -16.63 4.10 2.13
CA PRO A 28 -15.26 3.75 1.83
C PRO A 28 -14.29 4.73 2.51
N VAL A 29 -13.58 4.23 3.52
CA VAL A 29 -12.43 4.93 4.12
C VAL A 29 -11.17 4.41 3.46
N TRP A 30 -10.71 5.14 2.44
CA TRP A 30 -9.54 4.74 1.68
C TRP A 30 -8.25 4.98 2.49
N PRO A 31 -7.37 3.98 2.62
CA PRO A 31 -6.05 4.16 3.22
C PRO A 31 -5.20 5.11 2.37
N LYS A 32 -4.16 5.70 2.97
CA LYS A 32 -3.20 6.55 2.24
C LYS A 32 -2.28 5.68 1.39
N GLN A 33 -2.14 6.03 0.11
CA GLN A 33 -1.23 5.35 -0.79
C GLN A 33 0.22 5.51 -0.31
N PRO A 34 1.00 4.42 -0.25
CA PRO A 34 2.42 4.53 0.03
C PRO A 34 3.10 5.31 -1.10
N ASN A 35 4.11 6.12 -0.76
CA ASN A 35 4.83 6.91 -1.74
C ASN A 35 5.49 5.99 -2.76
N SER A 36 5.19 6.22 -4.03
CA SER A 36 5.93 5.65 -5.15
C SER A 36 6.83 6.76 -5.69
N ASN A 37 7.92 7.06 -4.98
CA ASN A 37 8.99 7.84 -5.59
C ASN A 37 9.68 6.90 -6.61
N LEU A 38 9.11 6.85 -7.81
CA LEU A 38 9.69 6.21 -8.98
C LEU A 38 10.25 7.29 -9.91
#